data_AF-A0A6M0C366-F1
#
_entry.id   AF-A0A6M0C366-F1
#
_cell.length_a   1.000
_cell.length_b   1.000
_cell.length_c   1.000
_cell.angle_alpha   90.00
_cell.angle_beta   90.00
_cell.angle_gamma   90.00
#
_symmetry.space_group_name_H-M   'P 1'
#
loop_
_entity.id
_entity.type
_entity.pdbx_description
1 polymer ?
#
loop_
_entity_poly.entity_id
_entity_poly.type
_entity_poly.pdbx_seq_one_letter_code
_entity_poly.pdbx_strand_id
1 'polypeptide(L)'
;WVALATLITPGHPFCGKIVQQAASSADFVPLYIESNGKEIHGWELLNATLNSGDVLYLTMPANRLDQLWRDAPIQLISNAVK
;
A
#
# COMPACT_ATOMS: atom_id res chain seq x y z
N TRP A 1 -7.46 14.05 -6.48
CA TRP A 1 -6.59 12.93 -6.84
C TRP A 1 -5.17 13.44 -6.95
N VAL A 2 -4.21 12.68 -6.43
CA VAL A 2 -2.78 12.99 -6.50
C VAL A 2 -2.05 11.78 -7.05
N ALA A 3 -1.00 12.02 -7.85
CA ALA A 3 -0.07 10.99 -8.29
C ALA A 3 1.19 11.09 -7.44
N LEU A 4 1.68 9.96 -6.93
CA LEU A 4 2.88 9.90 -6.09
C LEU A 4 3.58 8.55 -6.20
N ALA A 5 4.80 8.52 -5.71
CA ALA A 5 5.58 7.32 -5.47
C ALA A 5 5.74 7.13 -3.96
N THR A 6 5.59 5.89 -3.48
CA THR A 6 5.86 5.54 -2.07
C THR A 6 6.84 4.38 -1.99
N LEU A 7 7.84 4.51 -1.11
CA LEU A 7 8.77 3.43 -0.79
C LEU A 7 8.09 2.46 0.17
N ILE A 8 8.01 1.19 -0.23
CA ILE A 8 7.56 0.12 0.63
C ILE A 8 8.68 -0.22 1.61
N THR A 9 8.49 0.14 2.87
CA THR A 9 9.35 -0.27 3.99
C THR A 9 8.75 -1.50 4.69
N PRO A 10 9.48 -2.21 5.56
CA PRO A 10 8.92 -3.34 6.31
C PRO A 10 7.68 -2.97 7.15
N GLY A 11 7.58 -1.71 7.59
CA GLY A 11 6.43 -1.19 8.34
C GLY A 11 5.39 -0.48 7.47
N HIS A 12 5.54 -0.45 6.15
CA HIS A 12 4.55 0.20 5.28
C HIS A 12 3.23 -0.60 5.32
N PRO A 13 2.05 0.03 5.41
CA PRO A 13 0.76 -0.67 5.50
C PRO A 13 0.43 -1.62 4.34
N PHE A 14 1.20 -1.54 3.24
CA PHE A 14 1.04 -2.35 2.03
C PHE A 14 2.13 -3.41 1.87
N CYS A 15 3.16 -3.42 2.72
CA CYS A 15 4.23 -4.43 2.66
C CYS A 15 3.64 -5.83 2.85
N GLY A 16 4.06 -6.78 1.99
CA GLY A 16 3.58 -8.15 1.95
C GLY A 16 2.20 -8.34 1.32
N LYS A 17 1.52 -7.27 0.89
CA LYS A 17 0.19 -7.37 0.24
C LYS A 17 0.31 -7.48 -1.27
N ILE A 18 -0.65 -8.18 -1.87
CA ILE A 18 -0.86 -8.16 -3.31
C ILE A 18 -1.38 -6.78 -3.70
N VAL A 19 -0.86 -6.20 -4.79
CA VAL A 19 -1.22 -4.85 -5.25
C VAL A 19 -2.72 -4.67 -5.40
N GLN A 20 -3.42 -5.63 -6.02
CA GLN A 20 -4.88 -5.56 -6.17
C GLN A 20 -5.60 -5.42 -4.82
N GLN A 21 -5.17 -6.16 -3.80
CA GLN A 21 -5.76 -6.10 -2.46
C GLN A 21 -5.48 -4.75 -1.78
N ALA A 22 -4.24 -4.26 -1.90
CA ALA A 22 -3.86 -2.95 -1.37
C ALA A 22 -4.66 -1.82 -2.06
N ALA A 23 -4.71 -1.82 -3.39
CA ALA A 23 -5.44 -0.87 -4.21
C ALA A 23 -6.93 -0.84 -3.85
N SER A 24 -7.55 -2.02 -3.72
CA SER A 24 -8.98 -2.13 -3.41
C SER A 24 -9.29 -1.68 -1.98
N SER A 25 -8.43 -1.98 -1.01
CA SER A 25 -8.67 -1.62 0.39
C SER A 25 -8.42 -0.14 0.70
N ALA A 26 -7.44 0.48 0.06
CA ALA A 26 -7.05 1.87 0.29
C ALA A 26 -7.56 2.85 -0.78
N ASP A 27 -8.36 2.38 -1.75
CA ASP A 27 -8.97 3.18 -2.82
C ASP A 27 -7.92 3.97 -3.63
N PHE A 28 -6.96 3.25 -4.21
CA PHE A 28 -5.97 3.82 -5.11
C PHE A 28 -5.89 3.06 -6.43
N VAL A 29 -5.40 3.73 -7.48
CA VAL A 29 -5.10 3.11 -8.77
C VAL A 29 -3.58 2.93 -8.91
N PRO A 30 -3.06 1.70 -8.95
CA PRO A 30 -1.64 1.46 -9.17
C PRO A 30 -1.27 1.81 -10.61
N LEU A 31 -0.10 2.45 -10.79
CA LEU A 31 0.45 2.77 -12.10
C LEU A 31 1.51 1.73 -12.50
N TYR A 32 2.53 1.55 -11.66
CA TYR A 32 3.57 0.53 -11.80
C TYR A 32 4.36 0.37 -10.49
N ILE A 33 5.20 -0.67 -10.42
CA ILE A 33 6.18 -0.86 -9.34
C ILE A 33 7.58 -0.82 -9.91
N GLU A 34 8.51 -0.16 -9.23
CA GLU A 34 9.95 -0.43 -9.39
C GLU A 34 10.39 -1.43 -8.31
N SER A 35 10.91 -2.59 -8.75
CA SER A 35 11.39 -3.65 -7.88
C SER A 35 12.75 -4.15 -8.39
N ASN A 36 13.78 -4.09 -7.54
CA ASN A 36 15.15 -4.55 -7.88
C ASN A 36 15.68 -4.00 -9.22
N GLY A 37 15.40 -2.73 -9.52
CA GLY A 37 15.84 -2.07 -10.75
C GLY A 37 15.05 -2.46 -12.01
N LYS A 38 13.91 -3.12 -11.86
CA LYS A 38 12.97 -3.44 -12.95
C LYS A 38 11.62 -2.82 -12.68
N GLU A 39 10.89 -2.51 -13.75
CA GLU A 39 9.52 -2.02 -13.64
C GLU A 39 8.51 -3.15 -13.92
N ILE A 40 7.42 -3.18 -13.14
CA ILE A 40 6.29 -4.10 -13.33
C ILE A 40 5.05 -3.28 -13.67
N HIS A 41 4.48 -3.57 -14.84
CA HIS A 41 3.37 -2.81 -15.45
C HIS A 41 2.16 -3.70 -15.77
N GLY A 42 1.04 -3.07 -16.12
CA GLY A 42 -0.10 -3.74 -16.77
C GLY A 42 -0.77 -4.78 -15.89
N TRP A 43 -1.13 -5.94 -16.47
CA TRP A 43 -1.87 -6.98 -15.74
C TRP A 43 -1.03 -7.71 -14.68
N GLU A 44 0.27 -7.84 -14.89
CA GLU A 44 1.18 -8.49 -13.94
C GLU A 44 1.29 -7.69 -12.63
N LEU A 45 1.20 -6.36 -12.72
CA LEU A 45 1.20 -5.45 -11.59
C LEU A 45 0.15 -5.82 -10.54
N LEU A 46 -1.07 -6.17 -10.96
CA LEU A 46 -2.16 -6.46 -10.04
C LEU A 46 -1.92 -7.72 -9.19
N ASN A 47 -1.12 -8.65 -9.70
CA ASN A 47 -0.77 -9.91 -9.02
C ASN A 47 0.56 -9.82 -8.26
N ALA A 48 1.32 -8.73 -8.43
CA ALA A 48 2.59 -8.53 -7.74
C ALA A 48 2.38 -8.38 -6.23
N THR A 49 3.30 -8.95 -5.44
CA THR A 49 3.38 -8.70 -4.00
C THR A 49 4.31 -7.52 -3.76
N LEU A 50 3.87 -6.54 -2.98
CA LEU A 50 4.68 -5.39 -2.58
C LEU A 50 5.66 -5.80 -1.49
N ASN A 51 6.95 -5.82 -1.80
CA ASN A 51 8.02 -6.19 -0.88
C ASN A 51 8.76 -4.97 -0.37
N SER A 52 9.45 -5.12 0.76
CA SER A 52 10.35 -4.07 1.25
C SER A 52 11.40 -3.72 0.20
N GLY A 53 11.56 -2.43 -0.08
CA GLY A 53 12.47 -1.89 -1.09
C GLY A 53 11.79 -1.58 -2.42
N ASP A 54 10.58 -2.08 -2.66
CA ASP A 54 9.80 -1.71 -3.84
C ASP A 54 9.35 -0.25 -3.77
N VAL A 55 9.25 0.42 -4.92
CA VAL A 55 8.60 1.74 -5.03
C VAL A 55 7.29 1.56 -5.79
N LEU A 56 6.17 1.88 -5.13
CA LEU A 56 4.85 1.83 -5.75
C LEU A 56 4.46 3.22 -6.26
N TYR A 57 4.21 3.31 -7.55
CA TYR A 57 3.64 4.50 -8.18
C TYR A 57 2.13 4.32 -8.28
N LEU A 58 1.37 5.31 -7.80
CA LEU A 58 -0.08 5.23 -7.71
C LEU A 58 -0.75 6.58 -7.88
N THR A 59 -2.05 6.56 -8.12
CA THR A 59 -2.92 7.72 -7.90
C THR A 59 -3.95 7.41 -6.81
N MET A 60 -4.22 8.37 -5.94
CA MET A 60 -5.26 8.22 -4.91
C MET A 60 -5.97 9.54 -4.58
N PRO A 61 -7.17 9.50 -3.98
CA PRO A 61 -7.80 10.66 -3.37
C PRO A 61 -6.90 11.27 -2.28
N ALA A 62 -6.76 12.59 -2.25
CA ALA A 62 -5.87 13.26 -1.28
C ALA A 62 -6.30 13.02 0.19
N ASN A 63 -7.59 12.80 0.42
CA ASN A 63 -8.16 12.47 1.73
C ASN A 63 -7.91 11.01 2.17
N ARG A 64 -7.20 10.20 1.36
CA ARG A 64 -6.79 8.83 1.67
C ARG A 64 -5.27 8.68 1.86
N LEU A 65 -4.52 9.78 1.77
CA LEU A 65 -3.06 9.75 1.90
C LEU A 65 -2.61 9.13 3.23
N ASP A 66 -3.38 9.31 4.30
CA ASP A 66 -3.10 8.76 5.62
C ASP A 66 -2.96 7.23 5.64
N GLN A 67 -3.61 6.53 4.70
CA GLN A 67 -3.49 5.07 4.53
C GLN A 67 -2.07 4.62 4.14
N LEU A 68 -1.20 5.54 3.70
CA LEU A 68 0.17 5.23 3.30
C LEU A 68 1.13 5.09 4.50
N TRP A 69 0.79 5.62 5.68
CA TRP A 69 1.69 5.61 6.84
C TRP A 69 1.02 5.29 8.17
N ARG A 70 -0.31 5.26 8.25
CA ARG A 70 -1.02 4.87 9.48
C ARG A 70 -1.36 3.40 9.44
N ASP A 71 -0.89 2.67 10.43
CA ASP A 71 -1.51 1.39 10.78
C ASP A 71 -2.93 1.67 11.30
N ALA A 72 -3.87 0.78 10.99
CA ALA A 72 -5.21 0.84 11.59
C ALA A 72 -5.04 0.99 13.12
N PRO A 73 -5.81 1.88 13.77
CA PRO A 73 -5.64 2.13 15.20
C PRO A 73 -5.73 0.80 15.95
N ILE A 74 -4.71 0.52 16.77
CA ILE A 74 -4.71 -0.60 17.70
C ILE A 74 -6.01 -0.50 18.50
N GLN A 75 -6.95 -1.42 18.26
CA GLN A 75 -8.11 -1.52 19.13
C GLN A 75 -7.61 -2.06 20.47
N LEU A 76 -7.43 -1.14 21.42
CA LEU A 76 -7.20 -1.50 22.81
C LEU A 76 -8.43 -2.28 23.28
N ILE A 77 -8.29 -3.60 23.37
CA ILE A 77 -9.31 -4.47 23.94
C ILE A 77 -9.44 -4.08 25.40
N SER A 78 -10.47 -3.31 25.75
CA SER A 78 -10.78 -3.02 27.14
C SER A 78 -11.36 -4.29 27.77
N ASN A 79 -10.51 -5.08 28.42
CA ASN A 79 -10.99 -6.11 29.33
C ASN A 79 -11.57 -5.40 30.56
N ALA A 80 -12.85 -5.06 30.50
CA ALA A 80 -13.62 -4.73 31.68
C ALA A 80 -13.74 -6.02 32.51
N VAL A 81 -12.90 -6.13 33.54
CA VAL A 81 -13.07 -7.11 34.61
C VAL A 81 -14.36 -6.76 35.34
N LYS A 82 -15.22 -7.77 35.48
CA LYS A 82 -16.54 -7.74 36.13
C LYS A 82 -16.52 -7.08 37.50
#